data_AF-A0A957GVL2-F1
#
_entry.id   AF-A0A957GVL2-F1
#
_cell.length_a   1.000
_cell.length_b   1.000
_cell.length_c   1.000
_cell.angle_alpha   90.00
_cell.angle_beta   90.00
_cell.angle_gamma   90.00
#
_symmetry.space_group_name_H-M   'P 1'
#
loop_
_entity.id
_entity.type
_entity.pdbx_description
1 polymer ?
#
loop_
_entity_poly.entity_id
_entity_poly.type
_entity_poly.pdbx_seq_one_letter_code
_entity_poly.pdbx_strand_id
1 'polypeptide(L)'
;MKQEEVIQTMIEAVEAEMQAVLVSEPTVRPAFFHMLQYHMGWVEADGTAINKGQSGKRIRPLLTMLTCAAAGGDWQKAVPAAAATEL
;
A
#
# COMPACT_ATOMS: atom_id res chain seq x y z
N MET A 1 -15.89 5.53 17.95
CA MET A 1 -15.14 5.44 16.69
C MET A 1 -15.09 3.99 16.31
N LYS A 2 -15.75 3.65 15.20
CA LYS A 2 -16.14 2.27 14.85
C LYS A 2 -14.93 1.59 14.22
N GLN A 3 -14.66 0.32 14.54
CA GLN A 3 -13.45 -0.42 14.11
C GLN A 3 -13.10 -0.26 12.61
N GLU A 4 -14.12 -0.12 11.76
CA GLU A 4 -13.99 0.17 10.33
C GLU A 4 -13.20 1.45 10.02
N GLU A 5 -13.34 2.50 10.81
CA GLU A 5 -12.65 3.79 10.62
C GLU A 5 -11.14 3.66 10.85
N VAL A 6 -10.75 2.87 11.86
CA VAL A 6 -9.33 2.58 12.16
C VAL A 6 -8.70 1.72 11.07
N ILE A 7 -9.42 0.68 10.63
CA ILE A 7 -8.96 -0.18 9.54
C ILE A 7 -8.79 0.61 8.24
N GLN A 8 -9.74 1.49 7.93
CA GLN A 8 -9.66 2.36 6.75
C GLN A 8 -8.45 3.30 6.83
N THR A 9 -8.18 3.89 8.00
CA THR A 9 -7.00 4.73 8.23
C THR A 9 -5.69 3.95 8.03
N MET A 10 -5.62 2.72 8.52
CA MET A 10 -4.48 1.83 8.33
C MET A 10 -4.25 1.48 6.85
N ILE A 11 -5.32 1.19 6.11
CA ILE A 11 -5.24 0.90 4.68
C ILE A 11 -4.72 2.12 3.92
N GLU A 12 -5.25 3.31 4.20
CA GLU A 12 -4.81 4.55 3.56
C GLU A 12 -3.33 4.85 3.81
N ALA A 13 -2.84 4.60 5.04
CA ALA A 13 -1.43 4.79 5.39
C ALA A 13 -0.51 3.85 4.58
N VAL A 14 -0.89 2.57 4.43
CA VAL A 14 -0.08 1.61 3.67
C VAL A 14 -0.12 1.87 2.17
N GLU A 15 -1.27 2.25 1.61
CA GLU A 15 -1.36 2.65 0.20
C GLU A 15 -0.46 3.85 -0.10
N ALA A 16 -0.45 4.85 0.80
CA ALA A 16 0.42 6.02 0.66
C ALA A 16 1.90 5.64 0.70
N GLU A 17 2.30 4.73 1.60
CA GLU A 17 3.68 4.24 1.70
C GLU A 17 4.09 3.45 0.44
N MET A 18 3.26 2.52 -0.03
CA MET A 18 3.53 1.77 -1.26
C MET A 18 3.68 2.69 -2.48
N GLN A 19 2.83 3.72 -2.59
CA GLN A 19 2.92 4.72 -3.64
C GLN A 19 4.21 5.53 -3.54
N ALA A 20 4.60 5.96 -2.34
CA ALA A 20 5.85 6.69 -2.13
C ALA A 20 7.08 5.88 -2.59
N VAL A 21 7.09 4.57 -2.34
CA VAL A 21 8.18 3.67 -2.78
C VAL A 21 8.21 3.51 -4.31
N LEU A 22 7.05 3.33 -4.95
CA LEU A 22 6.97 3.03 -6.38
C LEU A 22 6.94 4.24 -7.31
N VAL A 23 6.67 5.44 -6.79
CA VAL A 23 6.59 6.69 -7.56
C VAL A 23 7.83 7.57 -7.39
N SER A 24 8.74 7.27 -6.44
CA SER A 24 9.89 8.12 -6.14
C SER A 24 11.04 8.10 -7.18
N GLU A 25 11.17 7.06 -8.03
CA GLU A 25 12.27 6.98 -9.02
C GLU A 25 11.90 6.51 -10.46
N PRO A 26 10.91 7.10 -11.13
CA PRO A 26 10.50 6.66 -12.47
C PRO A 26 11.53 6.93 -13.57
N THR A 27 12.54 7.79 -13.34
CA THR A 27 13.47 8.25 -14.38
C THR A 27 14.56 7.24 -14.72
N VAL A 28 14.95 6.38 -13.77
CA VAL A 28 16.08 5.45 -13.97
C VAL A 28 15.63 4.16 -14.68
N ARG A 29 14.35 3.76 -14.56
CA ARG A 29 13.77 2.56 -15.22
C ARG A 29 12.25 2.70 -15.42
N PRO A 30 11.77 3.55 -16.34
CA PRO A 30 10.33 3.85 -16.46
C PRO A 30 9.48 2.60 -16.76
N ALA A 31 9.95 1.71 -17.63
CA ALA A 31 9.24 0.48 -17.97
C ALA A 31 9.11 -0.49 -16.78
N PHE A 32 10.12 -0.56 -15.90
CA PHE A 32 10.08 -1.42 -14.71
C PHE A 32 9.04 -0.92 -13.71
N PHE A 33 9.03 0.38 -13.41
CA PHE A 33 8.04 0.96 -12.51
C PHE A 33 6.63 0.92 -13.11
N HIS A 34 6.47 1.06 -14.43
CA HIS A 34 5.19 0.82 -15.11
C HIS A 34 4.69 -0.61 -14.88
N MET A 35 5.55 -1.62 -15.03
CA MET A 35 5.17 -3.02 -14.78
C MET A 35 4.73 -3.23 -13.32
N LEU A 36 5.41 -2.61 -12.35
CA LEU A 36 5.03 -2.69 -10.94
C LEU A 36 3.68 -2.01 -10.68
N GLN A 37 3.45 -0.82 -11.23
CA GLN A 37 2.18 -0.11 -11.08
C GLN A 37 1.02 -0.84 -11.76
N TYR A 38 1.27 -1.47 -12.92
CA TYR A 38 0.29 -2.34 -13.59
C TYR A 38 -0.02 -3.58 -12.74
N HIS A 39 1.01 -4.24 -12.18
CA HIS A 39 0.83 -5.40 -11.29
C HIS A 39 -0.01 -5.05 -10.06
N MET A 40 0.15 -3.83 -9.53
CA MET A 40 -0.65 -3.32 -8.42
C MET A 40 -2.09 -2.93 -8.80
N GLY A 41 -2.44 -2.97 -10.09
CA GLY A 41 -3.75 -2.55 -10.60
C GLY A 41 -3.97 -1.04 -10.51
N TRP A 42 -2.88 -0.24 -10.52
CA TRP A 42 -2.97 1.22 -10.46
C TRP A 42 -3.05 1.88 -11.84
N VAL A 43 -2.50 1.21 -12.85
CA VAL A 43 -2.54 1.65 -14.24
C VAL A 43 -2.92 0.49 -15.15
N GLU A 44 -3.52 0.79 -16.30
CA GLU A 44 -3.73 -0.13 -17.41
C GLU A 44 -2.43 -0.37 -18.19
N ALA A 45 -2.46 -1.31 -19.14
CA ALA A 45 -1.30 -1.65 -19.96
C ALA A 45 -0.73 -0.44 -20.73
N ASP A 46 -1.58 0.52 -21.11
CA ASP A 46 -1.19 1.76 -21.80
C ASP A 46 -0.75 2.89 -20.85
N GLY A 47 -0.78 2.65 -19.53
CA GLY A 47 -0.39 3.62 -18.51
C GLY A 47 -1.52 4.55 -18.04
N THR A 48 -2.75 4.36 -18.53
CA THR A 48 -3.90 5.10 -18.02
C THR A 48 -4.20 4.70 -16.57
N ALA A 49 -4.44 5.67 -15.69
CA ALA A 49 -4.71 5.41 -14.28
C ALA A 49 -6.08 4.74 -14.08
N ILE A 50 -6.14 3.71 -13.24
CA ILE A 50 -7.38 3.01 -12.89
C ILE A 50 -8.02 3.71 -11.69
N ASN A 51 -9.36 3.86 -11.72
CA ASN A 51 -10.10 4.45 -10.61
C ASN A 51 -9.97 3.60 -9.33
N LYS A 52 -9.78 4.29 -8.19
CA LYS A 52 -9.70 3.70 -6.84
C LYS A 52 -10.89 2.78 -6.59
N GLY A 53 -10.66 1.47 -6.61
CA GLY A 53 -11.70 0.44 -6.47
C GLY A 53 -11.20 -0.97 -6.71
N GLN A 54 -10.10 -1.15 -7.45
CA GLN A 54 -9.43 -2.44 -7.65
C GLN A 54 -8.30 -2.70 -6.64
N SER A 55 -8.42 -2.18 -5.41
CA SER A 55 -7.43 -2.47 -4.38
C SER A 55 -7.61 -3.89 -3.85
N GLY A 56 -6.50 -4.57 -3.56
CA GLY A 56 -6.52 -5.88 -2.94
C GLY A 56 -7.17 -5.85 -1.55
N LYS A 57 -7.39 -7.02 -0.95
CA LYS A 57 -8.03 -7.11 0.39
C LYS A 57 -7.17 -6.53 1.53
N ARG A 58 -5.90 -6.19 1.27
CA ARG A 58 -4.92 -5.66 2.23
C ARG A 58 -4.83 -6.44 3.55
N ILE A 59 -5.00 -7.77 3.48
CA ILE A 59 -5.01 -8.64 4.67
C ILE A 59 -3.62 -8.68 5.34
N ARG A 60 -2.55 -8.90 4.57
CA ARG A 60 -1.19 -8.98 5.10
C ARG A 60 -0.73 -7.68 5.79
N PRO A 61 -0.84 -6.49 5.16
CA PRO A 61 -0.39 -5.26 5.79
C PRO A 61 -1.25 -4.92 7.02
N LEU A 62 -2.56 -5.17 6.96
CA LEU A 62 -3.45 -4.97 8.09
C LEU A 62 -3.08 -5.87 9.26
N LEU A 63 -2.82 -7.16 9.02
CA LEU A 63 -2.34 -8.08 10.05
C LEU A 63 -1.04 -7.61 10.68
N THR A 64 -0.07 -7.15 9.89
CA THR A 64 1.21 -6.61 10.41
C THR A 64 0.99 -5.44 11.38
N MET A 65 0.18 -4.45 10.99
CA MET A 65 -0.11 -3.28 11.84
C MET A 65 -0.93 -3.64 13.08
N LEU A 66 -1.93 -4.52 12.93
CA LEU A 66 -2.73 -5.00 14.06
C LEU A 66 -1.90 -5.81 15.04
N THR A 67 -0.96 -6.64 14.57
CA THR A 67 -0.03 -7.37 15.44
C THR A 67 0.90 -6.42 16.19
N CYS A 68 1.40 -5.37 15.54
CA CYS A 68 2.18 -4.33 16.20
C CYS A 68 1.37 -3.66 17.32
N ALA A 69 0.12 -3.24 17.02
CA ALA A 69 -0.77 -2.64 18.01
C ALA A 69 -1.10 -3.60 19.16
N ALA A 70 -1.37 -4.88 18.86
CA ALA A 70 -1.68 -5.91 19.85
C ALA A 70 -0.50 -6.20 20.80
N ALA A 71 0.74 -6.04 20.32
CA ALA A 71 1.95 -6.12 21.13
C ALA A 71 2.21 -4.85 21.97
N GLY A 72 1.33 -3.85 21.92
CA GLY A 72 1.49 -2.56 22.62
C GLY A 72 2.34 -1.54 21.86
N GLY A 73 2.64 -1.81 20.58
CA GLY A 73 3.40 -0.91 19.71
C GLY A 73 2.53 0.17 19.04
N ASP A 74 3.22 1.17 18.50
CA ASP A 74 2.65 2.22 17.66
C ASP A 74 2.53 1.69 16.22
N TRP A 75 1.30 1.43 15.75
CA TRP A 75 1.05 0.81 14.46
C TRP A 75 1.55 1.67 13.30
N GLN A 76 1.59 3.01 13.45
CA GLN A 76 2.09 3.92 12.42
C GLN A 76 3.56 3.65 12.12
N LYS A 77 4.34 3.20 13.11
CA LYS A 77 5.75 2.80 12.92
C LYS A 77 5.90 1.47 12.18
N ALA A 78 4.84 0.67 12.09
CA ALA A 78 4.82 -0.59 11.34
C ALA A 78 4.42 -0.42 9.87
N VAL A 79 4.03 0.79 9.44
CA VAL A 79 3.58 1.06 8.05
C VAL A 79 4.63 0.65 6.99
N PRO A 80 5.94 0.95 7.13
CA PRO A 80 6.94 0.49 6.16
C PRO A 80 7.06 -1.04 6.10
N ALA A 81 7.00 -1.70 7.26
CA ALA A 81 7.01 -3.16 7.34
C ALA A 81 5.74 -3.78 6.73
N ALA A 82 4.60 -3.14 6.91
CA ALA A 82 3.33 -3.56 6.32
C ALA A 82 3.35 -3.41 4.79
N ALA A 83 3.82 -2.28 4.27
CA ALA A 83 3.99 -2.07 2.82
C ALA A 83 4.93 -3.12 2.20
N ALA A 84 6.04 -3.45 2.87
CA ALA A 84 6.97 -4.48 2.41
C ALA A 84 6.37 -5.90 2.30
N THR A 85 5.22 -6.18 2.94
CA THR A 85 4.53 -7.48 2.76
C THR A 85 3.70 -7.58 1.49
N GLU A 86 3.44 -6.46 0.82
CA GLU A 86 2.66 -6.40 -0.42
C GLU A 86 3.49 -5.96 -1.63
N LEU A 87 4.69 -5.42 -1.42
CA LEU A 87 5.69 -5.10 -2.45
C LEU A 87 6.54 -6.31 -2.80
#